data_AF-A0A453RGQ4-F1
#
_entry.id   AF-A0A453RGQ4-F1
#
_cell.length_a   1.000
_cell.length_b   1.000
_cell.length_c   1.000
_cell.angle_alpha   90.00
_cell.angle_beta   90.00
_cell.angle_gamma   90.00
#
_symmetry.space_group_name_H-M   'P 1'
#
loop_
_entity.id
_entity.type
_entity.pdbx_description
1 polymer ?
#
loop_
_entity_poly.entity_id
_entity_poly.type
_entity_poly.pdbx_seq_one_letter_code
_entity_poly.pdbx_strand_id
1 'polypeptide(L)'
;CRARSVTYPRTEQELVGAVAAAASAKRKMKVATRYSHSIPKLMCPGGLDGAIISTERLNRTVRIDAKKGLMTVESGMVLRDLVEAAGAAGLSLPNSPYWYGLTIGGLLSTGAHGSSVWGKGSAVHEYVVGLRIVTPAPASKGYAVVRELGADHPDLDAAKVSLGVLGVVSQVTLALQPLFKRSVTFVTRDDSDFADQVAVWGRLHEFGDMAWLPQQRKVLYREDDRVDVSSPGDGLWDSLLGRSIPTRLLINGRAAEERLQEGSTNDTALCAAGRLQADSLERQAYGFKNDGLNFTGARRTASTPAAPGTRASGAPSPRTPTSASRSPRRRRSWRRCSGSGTSARTRSAPASTPGSACSSATSRRPPLTWASPRTPSTSTSSPTGAAPTACRARTPTWWTRSSRSRCTSTAASRTGGRTATSPSTAPSRSTRKLMNSSG
;
A
#
# COMPACT_ATOMS: atom_id res chain seq x y z
N CYS A 1 -14.76 -6.47 -5.08
CA CYS A 1 -15.96 -5.69 -5.48
C CYS A 1 -16.68 -6.42 -6.60
N ARG A 2 -17.83 -5.92 -7.08
CA ARG A 2 -18.47 -6.44 -8.30
C ARG A 2 -18.16 -5.51 -9.48
N ALA A 3 -18.22 -6.06 -10.69
CA ALA A 3 -18.01 -5.41 -11.98
C ALA A 3 -18.80 -6.18 -13.06
N ARG A 4 -19.12 -5.52 -14.17
CA ARG A 4 -19.83 -6.09 -15.33
C ARG A 4 -18.94 -7.05 -16.12
N SER A 5 -17.69 -6.66 -16.29
CA SER A 5 -16.71 -7.31 -17.14
C SER A 5 -15.28 -7.02 -16.66
N VAL A 6 -14.35 -7.88 -17.07
CA VAL A 6 -12.92 -7.70 -16.88
C VAL A 6 -12.23 -7.93 -18.22
N THR A 7 -11.38 -6.98 -18.64
CA THR A 7 -10.56 -7.10 -19.86
C THR A 7 -9.09 -7.31 -19.46
N TYR A 8 -8.37 -8.15 -20.20
CA TYR A 8 -6.97 -8.51 -19.93
C TYR A 8 -6.10 -8.22 -21.17
N PRO A 9 -5.86 -6.94 -21.50
CA PRO A 9 -5.02 -6.55 -22.64
C PRO A 9 -3.61 -7.13 -22.53
N ARG A 10 -3.05 -7.54 -23.66
CA ARG A 10 -1.65 -8.01 -23.83
C ARG A 10 -0.75 -6.99 -24.54
N THR A 11 -1.34 -5.96 -25.12
CA THR A 11 -0.64 -4.89 -25.86
C THR A 11 -1.22 -3.54 -25.50
N GLU A 12 -0.46 -2.46 -25.72
CA GLU A 12 -0.97 -1.10 -25.56
C GLU A 12 -2.18 -0.82 -26.46
N GLN A 13 -2.25 -1.42 -27.66
CA GLN A 13 -3.37 -1.24 -28.58
C GLN A 13 -4.64 -1.97 -28.11
N GLU A 14 -4.52 -3.17 -27.52
CA GLU A 14 -5.64 -3.82 -26.83
C GLU A 14 -6.12 -2.99 -25.62
N LEU A 15 -5.20 -2.32 -24.91
CA LEU A 15 -5.54 -1.42 -23.80
C LEU A 15 -6.26 -0.16 -24.29
N VAL A 16 -5.81 0.47 -25.38
CA VAL A 16 -6.51 1.58 -26.05
C VAL A 16 -7.93 1.15 -26.44
N GLY A 17 -8.09 -0.03 -27.06
CA GLY A 17 -9.41 -0.59 -27.38
C GLY A 17 -10.30 -0.80 -26.16
N ALA A 18 -9.75 -1.29 -25.04
CA ALA A 18 -10.47 -1.48 -23.79
C ALA A 18 -10.96 -0.16 -23.17
N VAL A 19 -10.11 0.89 -23.17
CA VAL A 19 -10.48 2.23 -22.69
C VAL A 19 -11.50 2.88 -23.63
N ALA A 20 -11.30 2.80 -24.94
CA ALA A 20 -12.22 3.32 -25.96
C ALA A 20 -13.62 2.71 -25.85
N ALA A 21 -13.73 1.38 -25.72
CA ALA A 21 -15.00 0.67 -25.58
C ALA A 21 -15.73 0.97 -24.26
N ALA A 22 -15.00 1.28 -23.19
CA ALA A 22 -15.60 1.75 -21.95
C ALA A 22 -16.05 3.22 -22.05
N ALA A 23 -15.24 4.09 -22.66
CA ALA A 23 -15.53 5.51 -22.84
C ALA A 23 -16.73 5.75 -23.78
N SER A 24 -16.80 5.07 -24.93
CA SER A 24 -17.93 5.16 -25.86
C SER A 24 -19.25 4.72 -25.23
N ALA A 25 -19.20 3.65 -24.41
CA ALA A 25 -20.33 3.17 -23.63
C ALA A 25 -20.63 3.99 -22.36
N LYS A 26 -19.95 5.13 -22.14
CA LYS A 26 -20.05 5.98 -20.93
C LYS A 26 -19.89 5.20 -19.61
N ARG A 27 -19.11 4.12 -19.63
CA ARG A 27 -18.97 3.15 -18.54
C ARG A 27 -17.82 3.51 -17.61
N LYS A 28 -18.08 3.52 -16.29
CA LYS A 28 -17.03 3.62 -15.27
C LYS A 28 -16.07 2.43 -15.41
N MET A 29 -14.78 2.71 -15.52
CA MET A 29 -13.72 1.70 -15.59
C MET A 29 -12.72 1.90 -14.46
N LYS A 30 -12.12 0.81 -13.99
CA LYS A 30 -11.01 0.83 -13.03
C LYS A 30 -9.92 -0.15 -13.40
N VAL A 31 -8.67 0.23 -13.11
CA VAL A 31 -7.52 -0.64 -13.28
C VAL A 31 -7.44 -1.63 -12.12
N ALA A 32 -7.20 -2.90 -12.43
CA ALA A 32 -6.80 -3.90 -11.46
C ALA A 32 -5.36 -4.33 -11.76
N THR A 33 -4.58 -4.52 -10.70
CA THR A 33 -3.26 -5.13 -10.75
C THR A 33 -3.41 -6.64 -10.53
N ARG A 34 -2.44 -7.43 -11.01
CA ARG A 34 -2.40 -8.91 -10.93
C ARG A 34 -2.91 -9.47 -9.60
N TYR A 35 -2.52 -8.86 -8.48
CA TYR A 35 -2.89 -9.33 -7.15
C TYR A 35 -3.80 -8.38 -6.34
N SER A 36 -4.14 -7.20 -6.88
CA SER A 36 -5.14 -6.28 -6.30
C SER A 36 -4.92 -5.89 -4.82
N HIS A 37 -3.67 -5.64 -4.44
CA HIS A 37 -3.24 -5.49 -3.04
C HIS A 37 -3.55 -4.14 -2.35
N SER A 38 -4.22 -3.20 -3.01
CA SER A 38 -4.63 -1.95 -2.37
C SER A 38 -5.73 -2.22 -1.31
N ILE A 39 -5.47 -1.90 -0.04
CA ILE A 39 -6.49 -1.94 1.03
C ILE A 39 -7.67 -1.00 0.73
N PRO A 40 -7.46 0.24 0.24
CA PRO A 40 -8.56 1.08 -0.23
C PRO A 40 -9.18 0.50 -1.51
N LYS A 41 -10.48 0.72 -1.69
CA LYS A 41 -11.29 0.14 -2.78
C LYS A 41 -11.07 0.84 -4.15
N LEU A 42 -9.83 1.20 -4.49
CA LEU A 42 -9.48 1.97 -5.69
C LEU A 42 -9.90 1.26 -6.99
N MET A 43 -9.71 -0.07 -7.06
CA MET A 43 -10.06 -0.88 -8.23
C MET A 43 -11.57 -1.14 -8.41
N CYS A 44 -12.44 -0.59 -7.56
CA CYS A 44 -13.87 -0.92 -7.55
C CYS A 44 -14.66 0.05 -8.47
N PRO A 45 -15.22 -0.40 -9.61
CA PRO A 45 -15.76 0.49 -10.64
C PRO A 45 -17.19 0.96 -10.36
N GLY A 46 -17.62 0.96 -9.08
CA GLY A 46 -18.89 1.55 -8.64
C GLY A 46 -20.14 0.69 -8.71
N GLY A 47 -20.09 -0.56 -9.17
CA GLY A 47 -21.27 -1.44 -9.19
C GLY A 47 -21.23 -2.56 -10.23
N LEU A 48 -22.40 -3.15 -10.52
CA LEU A 48 -22.56 -4.20 -11.53
C LEU A 48 -22.37 -3.70 -12.97
N ASP A 49 -22.40 -2.40 -13.21
CA ASP A 49 -22.25 -1.82 -14.56
C ASP A 49 -20.82 -1.42 -14.93
N GLY A 50 -19.94 -1.29 -13.93
CA GLY A 50 -18.57 -0.83 -14.13
C GLY A 50 -17.64 -1.92 -14.67
N ALA A 51 -16.65 -1.55 -15.47
CA ALA A 51 -15.65 -2.47 -16.03
C ALA A 51 -14.34 -2.47 -15.23
N ILE A 52 -13.60 -3.57 -15.29
CA ILE A 52 -12.21 -3.65 -14.81
C ILE A 52 -11.28 -3.88 -16.00
N ILE A 53 -10.13 -3.21 -16.01
CA ILE A 53 -9.02 -3.44 -16.93
C ILE A 53 -7.87 -4.02 -16.10
N SER A 54 -7.54 -5.30 -16.31
CA SER A 54 -6.43 -5.96 -15.63
C SER A 54 -5.13 -5.74 -16.40
N THR A 55 -4.12 -5.16 -15.76
CA THR A 55 -2.78 -5.01 -16.35
C THR A 55 -1.95 -6.30 -16.30
N GLU A 56 -2.47 -7.40 -15.74
CA GLU A 56 -1.73 -8.65 -15.49
C GLU A 56 -0.94 -9.22 -16.70
N ARG A 57 -1.38 -8.96 -17.93
CA ARG A 57 -0.72 -9.43 -19.17
C ARG A 57 0.05 -8.34 -19.93
N LEU A 58 0.14 -7.14 -19.37
CA LEU A 58 1.02 -6.04 -19.80
C LEU A 58 2.24 -6.06 -18.88
N ASN A 59 3.06 -7.10 -18.94
CA ASN A 59 4.09 -7.39 -17.95
C ASN A 59 5.50 -7.58 -18.53
N ARG A 60 5.76 -7.11 -19.75
CA ARG A 60 7.05 -7.26 -20.44
C ARG A 60 8.03 -6.14 -20.10
N THR A 61 9.32 -6.48 -20.10
CA THR A 61 10.39 -5.50 -20.30
C THR A 61 10.32 -4.97 -21.73
N VAL A 62 10.31 -3.65 -21.91
CA VAL A 62 10.21 -2.98 -23.22
C VAL A 62 11.60 -2.58 -23.72
N ARG A 63 12.45 -2.03 -22.84
CA ARG A 63 13.82 -1.61 -23.15
C ARG A 63 14.67 -1.59 -21.88
N ILE A 64 15.93 -1.97 -21.99
CA ILE A 64 16.97 -1.66 -20.99
C ILE A 64 18.11 -0.92 -21.70
N ASP A 65 18.57 0.18 -21.13
CA ASP A 65 19.71 0.98 -21.60
C ASP A 65 20.69 1.11 -20.43
N ALA A 66 21.52 0.07 -20.24
CA ALA A 66 22.46 -0.03 -19.11
C ALA A 66 23.43 1.15 -19.04
N LYS A 67 23.88 1.67 -20.20
CA LYS A 67 24.79 2.82 -20.27
C LYS A 67 24.16 4.11 -19.75
N LYS A 68 22.84 4.29 -19.93
CA LYS A 68 22.10 5.46 -19.43
C LYS A 68 21.44 5.20 -18.06
N GLY A 69 21.52 3.98 -17.53
CA GLY A 69 20.77 3.57 -16.34
C GLY A 69 19.25 3.66 -16.54
N LEU A 70 18.72 3.40 -17.74
CA LEU A 70 17.27 3.51 -18.01
C LEU A 70 16.63 2.15 -18.27
N MET A 71 15.43 1.95 -17.73
CA MET A 71 14.63 0.75 -17.97
C MET A 71 13.16 1.12 -18.24
N THR A 72 12.63 0.69 -19.39
CA THR A 72 11.22 0.83 -19.76
C THR A 72 10.51 -0.51 -19.63
N VAL A 73 9.37 -0.53 -18.94
CA VAL A 73 8.57 -1.72 -18.63
C VAL A 73 7.09 -1.47 -18.83
N GLU A 74 6.32 -2.52 -19.11
CA GLU A 74 4.86 -2.47 -19.08
C GLU A 74 4.34 -2.44 -17.63
N SER A 75 3.23 -1.74 -17.39
CA SER A 75 2.77 -1.37 -16.04
C SER A 75 2.28 -2.53 -15.17
N GLY A 76 1.97 -3.68 -15.76
CA GLY A 76 1.63 -4.92 -15.07
C GLY A 76 2.83 -5.76 -14.64
N MET A 77 4.06 -5.40 -15.04
CA MET A 77 5.28 -6.08 -14.60
C MET A 77 5.34 -6.07 -13.07
N VAL A 78 5.73 -7.19 -12.47
CA VAL A 78 5.85 -7.32 -11.01
C VAL A 78 7.22 -6.84 -10.57
N LEU A 79 7.31 -6.15 -9.44
CA LEU A 79 8.52 -5.49 -8.95
C LEU A 79 9.70 -6.46 -8.80
N ARG A 80 9.47 -7.71 -8.39
CA ARG A 80 10.50 -8.76 -8.37
C ARG A 80 11.13 -8.96 -9.75
N ASP A 81 10.29 -9.16 -10.75
CA ASP A 81 10.70 -9.48 -12.12
C ASP A 81 11.45 -8.28 -12.75
N LEU A 82 11.08 -7.04 -12.37
CA LEU A 82 11.83 -5.83 -12.73
C LEU A 82 13.21 -5.80 -12.06
N VAL A 83 13.27 -6.05 -10.75
CA VAL A 83 14.52 -6.04 -9.97
C VAL A 83 15.50 -7.09 -10.50
N GLU A 84 15.00 -8.27 -10.85
CA GLU A 84 15.78 -9.36 -11.48
C GLU A 84 16.32 -8.96 -12.85
N ALA A 85 15.47 -8.43 -13.74
CA ALA A 85 15.88 -7.98 -15.07
C ALA A 85 16.82 -6.75 -15.05
N ALA A 86 16.68 -5.86 -14.06
CA ALA A 86 17.61 -4.76 -13.83
C ALA A 86 18.97 -5.28 -13.33
N GLY A 87 18.98 -6.20 -12.35
CA GLY A 87 20.19 -6.80 -11.81
C GLY A 87 21.00 -7.55 -12.86
N ALA A 88 20.33 -8.31 -13.73
CA ALA A 88 20.94 -8.97 -14.88
C ALA A 88 21.60 -8.00 -15.89
N ALA A 89 21.19 -6.74 -15.91
CA ALA A 89 21.77 -5.68 -16.73
C ALA A 89 22.80 -4.80 -15.98
N GLY A 90 23.21 -5.18 -14.76
CA GLY A 90 24.13 -4.40 -13.94
C GLY A 90 23.51 -3.14 -13.33
N LEU A 91 22.19 -3.08 -13.21
CA LEU A 91 21.44 -1.95 -12.65
C LEU A 91 20.69 -2.33 -11.37
N SER A 92 20.35 -1.34 -10.56
CA SER A 92 19.51 -1.49 -9.36
C SER A 92 18.48 -0.36 -9.24
N LEU A 93 17.31 -0.68 -8.69
CA LEU A 93 16.35 0.33 -8.24
C LEU A 93 16.94 1.07 -7.03
N PRO A 94 16.99 2.41 -7.02
CA PRO A 94 17.58 3.16 -5.92
C PRO A 94 16.89 2.92 -4.57
N ASN A 95 15.57 2.70 -4.59
CA ASN A 95 14.81 2.28 -3.43
C ASN A 95 13.58 1.44 -3.86
N SER A 96 13.06 0.61 -2.95
CA SER A 96 11.93 -0.28 -3.23
C SER A 96 11.09 -0.52 -1.97
N PRO A 97 9.74 -0.60 -2.09
CA PRO A 97 8.89 -1.08 -1.01
C PRO A 97 9.26 -2.48 -0.55
N TYR A 98 8.91 -2.80 0.70
CA TYR A 98 9.11 -4.09 1.36
C TYR A 98 8.45 -5.32 0.72
N TRP A 99 7.88 -5.21 -0.46
CA TRP A 99 7.23 -6.35 -1.08
C TRP A 99 7.23 -6.31 -2.58
N TYR A 100 7.89 -7.30 -3.15
CA TYR A 100 8.12 -7.38 -4.58
C TYR A 100 6.95 -8.01 -5.35
N GLY A 101 5.84 -8.33 -4.68
CA GLY A 101 4.57 -8.74 -5.32
C GLY A 101 3.75 -7.59 -5.92
N LEU A 102 4.19 -6.34 -5.77
CA LEU A 102 3.51 -5.17 -6.35
C LEU A 102 3.81 -5.04 -7.86
N THR A 103 2.81 -4.65 -8.65
CA THR A 103 3.00 -4.29 -10.08
C THR A 103 3.46 -2.85 -10.23
N ILE A 104 4.29 -2.52 -11.23
CA ILE A 104 4.88 -1.16 -11.41
C ILE A 104 3.82 -0.06 -11.53
N GLY A 105 2.77 -0.23 -12.32
CA GLY A 105 1.67 0.74 -12.43
C GLY A 105 0.92 0.92 -11.11
N GLY A 106 0.76 -0.17 -10.35
CA GLY A 106 0.11 -0.17 -9.04
C GLY A 106 0.91 0.58 -7.98
N LEU A 107 2.20 0.26 -7.84
CA LEU A 107 3.06 0.86 -6.82
C LEU A 107 3.26 2.37 -7.05
N LEU A 108 3.38 2.80 -8.31
CA LEU A 108 3.47 4.21 -8.67
C LEU A 108 2.15 4.94 -8.40
N SER A 109 1.03 4.40 -8.91
CA SER A 109 -0.30 5.01 -8.75
C SER A 109 -0.69 5.28 -7.30
N THR A 110 -0.17 4.51 -6.33
CA THR A 110 -0.44 4.70 -4.90
C THR A 110 0.69 5.38 -4.13
N GLY A 111 1.73 5.90 -4.81
CA GLY A 111 2.84 6.60 -4.17
C GLY A 111 3.70 5.71 -3.27
N ALA A 112 3.87 4.43 -3.63
CA ALA A 112 4.63 3.48 -2.83
C ALA A 112 6.11 3.87 -2.72
N HIS A 113 6.68 3.62 -1.54
CA HIS A 113 8.04 3.96 -1.17
C HIS A 113 8.65 2.85 -0.30
N GLY A 114 9.98 2.83 -0.18
CA GLY A 114 10.68 2.07 0.87
C GLY A 114 11.00 2.94 2.08
N SER A 115 12.19 2.79 2.66
CA SER A 115 12.72 3.70 3.68
C SER A 115 14.01 4.34 3.18
N SER A 116 14.09 5.67 3.25
CA SER A 116 15.27 6.52 3.03
C SER A 116 14.87 8.00 3.02
N VAL A 117 15.75 8.86 3.54
CA VAL A 117 15.73 10.32 3.35
C VAL A 117 16.93 10.83 2.53
N TRP A 118 17.70 9.92 1.91
CA TRP A 118 18.89 10.23 1.13
C TRP A 118 18.56 10.53 -0.33
N GLY A 119 19.32 11.42 -0.97
CA GLY A 119 19.10 11.79 -2.38
C GLY A 119 17.68 12.34 -2.61
N LYS A 120 16.91 11.69 -3.49
CA LYS A 120 15.48 12.00 -3.74
C LYS A 120 14.51 11.35 -2.75
N GLY A 121 15.01 10.62 -1.75
CA GLY A 121 14.21 9.81 -0.83
C GLY A 121 13.75 8.48 -1.43
N SER A 122 12.88 7.78 -0.71
CA SER A 122 12.53 6.38 -1.00
C SER A 122 11.31 6.17 -1.92
N ALA A 123 10.68 7.24 -2.40
CA ALA A 123 9.48 7.18 -3.21
C ALA A 123 9.79 6.75 -4.65
N VAL A 124 9.22 5.63 -5.11
CA VAL A 124 9.60 5.04 -6.42
C VAL A 124 9.25 5.94 -7.60
N HIS A 125 8.26 6.83 -7.44
CA HIS A 125 7.88 7.78 -8.49
C HIS A 125 8.91 8.88 -8.77
N GLU A 126 9.80 9.20 -7.82
CA GLU A 126 10.90 10.17 -8.00
C GLU A 126 11.94 9.73 -9.04
N TYR A 127 11.92 8.43 -9.36
CA TYR A 127 12.80 7.77 -10.32
C TYR A 127 12.11 7.55 -11.68
N VAL A 128 10.85 7.96 -11.87
CA VAL A 128 10.18 7.91 -13.17
C VAL A 128 10.58 9.10 -14.03
N VAL A 129 11.23 8.83 -15.17
CA VAL A 129 11.66 9.84 -16.15
C VAL A 129 10.84 9.85 -17.44
N GLY A 130 9.89 8.92 -17.57
CA GLY A 130 8.91 8.92 -18.65
C GLY A 130 7.78 7.94 -18.40
N LEU A 131 6.60 8.23 -18.94
CA LEU A 131 5.40 7.42 -18.73
C LEU A 131 4.50 7.45 -19.97
N ARG A 132 3.93 6.30 -20.34
CA ARG A 132 2.85 6.19 -21.33
C ARG A 132 1.54 5.93 -20.62
N ILE A 133 0.50 6.70 -20.92
CA ILE A 133 -0.82 6.59 -20.29
C ILE A 133 -1.94 6.63 -21.34
N VAL A 134 -2.85 5.67 -21.25
CA VAL A 134 -4.06 5.64 -22.08
C VAL A 134 -5.17 6.42 -21.37
N THR A 135 -5.65 7.49 -22.01
CA THR A 135 -6.69 8.37 -21.48
C THR A 135 -7.92 8.38 -22.39
N PRO A 136 -9.15 8.50 -21.86
CA PRO A 136 -10.33 8.74 -22.68
C PRO A 136 -10.19 10.00 -23.55
N ALA A 137 -10.83 9.98 -24.72
CA ALA A 137 -10.77 11.06 -25.71
C ALA A 137 -12.14 11.27 -26.38
N PRO A 138 -12.33 12.35 -27.17
CA PRO A 138 -13.52 12.52 -28.01
C PRO A 138 -13.68 11.41 -29.06
N ALA A 139 -14.90 11.23 -29.57
CA ALA A 139 -15.21 10.27 -30.63
C ALA A 139 -14.37 10.48 -31.89
N SER A 140 -14.07 11.75 -32.25
CA SER A 140 -13.19 12.13 -33.36
C SER A 140 -11.73 11.68 -33.21
N LYS A 141 -11.33 11.20 -32.02
CA LYS A 141 -10.03 10.58 -31.74
C LYS A 141 -10.15 9.10 -31.35
N GLY A 142 -11.26 8.43 -31.70
CA GLY A 142 -11.47 7.01 -31.42
C GLY A 142 -11.75 6.67 -29.95
N TYR A 143 -12.26 7.63 -29.16
CA TYR A 143 -12.62 7.48 -27.73
C TYR A 143 -11.49 7.23 -26.72
N ALA A 144 -10.27 6.92 -27.15
CA ALA A 144 -9.09 6.85 -26.29
C ALA A 144 -7.81 7.20 -27.06
N VAL A 145 -6.85 7.81 -26.37
CA VAL A 145 -5.52 8.14 -26.91
C VAL A 145 -4.42 7.67 -25.96
N VAL A 146 -3.27 7.32 -26.52
CA VAL A 146 -2.03 7.21 -25.74
C VAL A 146 -1.45 8.62 -25.60
N ARG A 147 -1.03 8.97 -24.38
CA ARG A 147 -0.24 10.16 -24.10
C ARG A 147 1.15 9.73 -23.67
N GLU A 148 2.16 10.36 -24.25
CA GLU A 148 3.57 10.20 -23.89
C GLU A 148 3.99 11.37 -23.01
N LEU A 149 4.36 11.07 -21.77
CA LEU A 149 4.76 12.04 -20.78
C LEU A 149 6.27 11.87 -20.55
N GLY A 150 7.09 12.66 -21.23
CA GLY A 150 8.53 12.74 -20.99
C GLY A 150 8.86 13.48 -19.69
N ALA A 151 10.14 13.50 -19.30
CA ALA A 151 10.62 14.10 -18.05
C ALA A 151 10.10 15.52 -17.80
N ASP A 152 10.09 16.36 -18.85
CA ASP A 152 9.68 17.77 -18.78
C ASP A 152 8.19 18.01 -19.08
N HIS A 153 7.39 16.94 -19.26
CA HIS A 153 5.95 17.08 -19.53
C HIS A 153 5.21 17.52 -18.25
N PRO A 154 4.43 18.63 -18.25
CA PRO A 154 3.82 19.19 -17.03
C PRO A 154 2.90 18.21 -16.27
N ASP A 155 2.12 17.39 -16.98
CA ASP A 155 1.26 16.37 -16.36
C ASP A 155 2.00 15.15 -15.76
N LEU A 156 3.33 15.00 -15.95
CA LEU A 156 4.05 13.78 -15.54
C LEU A 156 3.88 13.51 -14.04
N ASP A 157 4.00 14.54 -13.20
CA ASP A 157 3.93 14.39 -11.74
C ASP A 157 2.53 14.01 -11.25
N ALA A 158 1.48 14.53 -11.92
CA ALA A 158 0.11 14.09 -11.67
C ALA A 158 -0.11 12.63 -12.11
N ALA A 159 0.49 12.21 -13.23
CA ALA A 159 0.36 10.85 -13.75
C ALA A 159 1.13 9.80 -12.91
N LYS A 160 2.31 10.16 -12.41
CA LYS A 160 3.17 9.35 -11.53
C LYS A 160 2.38 8.78 -10.33
N VAL A 161 1.58 9.61 -9.65
CA VAL A 161 0.78 9.23 -8.47
C VAL A 161 -0.72 9.43 -8.71
N SER A 162 -1.22 8.84 -9.79
CA SER A 162 -2.56 9.11 -10.32
C SER A 162 -3.74 8.43 -9.60
N LEU A 163 -3.52 7.60 -8.57
CA LEU A 163 -4.53 6.75 -7.90
C LEU A 163 -5.43 5.91 -8.87
N GLY A 164 -4.99 5.72 -10.12
CA GLY A 164 -5.80 5.13 -11.19
C GLY A 164 -7.08 5.93 -11.50
N VAL A 165 -7.02 7.28 -11.45
CA VAL A 165 -8.12 8.16 -11.89
C VAL A 165 -7.84 8.95 -13.18
N LEU A 166 -6.57 9.20 -13.53
CA LEU A 166 -6.22 10.01 -14.71
C LEU A 166 -6.19 9.23 -16.03
N GLY A 167 -6.06 7.90 -15.97
CA GLY A 167 -5.98 7.01 -17.12
C GLY A 167 -5.44 5.63 -16.72
N VAL A 168 -5.08 4.82 -17.71
CA VAL A 168 -4.39 3.53 -17.50
C VAL A 168 -2.94 3.67 -17.96
N VAL A 169 -2.01 3.65 -17.02
CA VAL A 169 -0.57 3.60 -17.33
C VAL A 169 -0.30 2.32 -18.13
N SER A 170 0.28 2.44 -19.32
CA SER A 170 0.66 1.32 -20.17
C SER A 170 2.12 0.93 -19.97
N GLN A 171 3.01 1.92 -19.97
CA GLN A 171 4.46 1.73 -19.79
C GLN A 171 5.05 2.81 -18.89
N VAL A 172 6.19 2.50 -18.27
CA VAL A 172 6.95 3.39 -17.40
C VAL A 172 8.43 3.26 -17.73
N THR A 173 9.13 4.39 -17.82
CA THR A 173 10.59 4.46 -17.90
C THR A 173 11.16 4.96 -16.57
N LEU A 174 11.98 4.12 -15.95
CA LEU A 174 12.64 4.38 -14.67
C LEU A 174 14.12 4.69 -14.89
N ALA A 175 14.64 5.67 -14.13
CA ALA A 175 16.06 5.87 -13.92
C ALA A 175 16.54 4.99 -12.76
N LEU A 176 17.54 4.18 -13.04
CA LEU A 176 18.16 3.20 -12.17
C LEU A 176 19.60 3.64 -11.86
N GLN A 177 20.19 3.04 -10.84
CA GLN A 177 21.61 3.19 -10.50
C GLN A 177 22.41 1.99 -11.00
N PRO A 178 23.76 2.08 -11.07
CA PRO A 178 24.62 0.90 -11.11
C PRO A 178 24.26 -0.08 -9.99
N LEU A 179 24.44 -1.38 -10.22
CA LEU A 179 24.17 -2.42 -9.24
C LEU A 179 24.96 -2.20 -7.94
N PHE A 180 24.32 -2.47 -6.80
CA PHE A 180 24.91 -2.35 -5.47
C PHE A 180 24.36 -3.44 -4.54
N LYS A 181 25.06 -3.70 -3.43
CA LYS A 181 24.63 -4.59 -2.33
C LYS A 181 24.20 -3.77 -1.11
N ARG A 182 23.54 -4.40 -0.14
CA ARG A 182 23.11 -3.76 1.12
C ARG A 182 23.57 -4.55 2.34
N SER A 183 24.35 -3.95 3.22
CA SER A 183 24.70 -4.54 4.52
C SER A 183 23.56 -4.31 5.51
N VAL A 184 23.01 -5.39 6.08
CA VAL A 184 21.86 -5.31 6.99
C VAL A 184 22.24 -5.84 8.38
N THR A 185 21.94 -5.08 9.42
CA THR A 185 22.11 -5.48 10.83
C THR A 185 20.87 -5.08 11.64
N PHE A 186 20.49 -5.90 12.62
CA PHE A 186 19.36 -5.62 13.51
C PHE A 186 19.86 -5.36 14.93
N VAL A 187 19.40 -4.26 15.54
CA VAL A 187 19.79 -3.84 16.89
C VAL A 187 18.55 -3.48 17.70
N THR A 188 18.30 -4.24 18.77
CA THR A 188 17.18 -3.97 19.69
C THR A 188 17.64 -3.03 20.81
N ARG A 189 16.98 -1.88 20.98
CA ARG A 189 17.24 -0.89 22.05
C ARG A 189 15.95 -0.58 22.82
N ASP A 190 16.07 0.10 23.96
CA ASP A 190 14.90 0.59 24.71
C ASP A 190 14.15 1.72 23.98
N ASP A 191 12.87 1.91 24.31
CA ASP A 191 12.00 2.91 23.69
C ASP A 191 12.07 4.31 24.34
N SER A 192 13.08 4.56 25.17
CA SER A 192 13.21 5.78 25.98
C SER A 192 13.51 7.05 25.20
N ASP A 193 14.31 6.95 24.12
CA ASP A 193 14.77 8.06 23.28
C ASP A 193 14.31 7.91 21.81
N PHE A 194 13.43 6.94 21.54
CA PHE A 194 12.99 6.55 20.20
C PHE A 194 12.61 7.74 19.29
N ALA A 195 11.84 8.69 19.82
CA ALA A 195 11.38 9.85 19.06
C ALA A 195 12.53 10.75 18.56
N ASP A 196 13.57 10.91 19.37
CA ASP A 196 14.73 11.73 19.04
C ASP A 196 15.66 10.99 18.05
N GLN A 197 15.74 9.67 18.15
CA GLN A 197 16.56 8.83 17.26
C GLN A 197 16.02 8.71 15.82
N VAL A 198 14.71 8.90 15.57
CA VAL A 198 14.12 8.74 14.22
C VAL A 198 14.88 9.52 13.15
N ALA A 199 15.13 10.80 13.40
CA ALA A 199 15.78 11.70 12.45
C ALA A 199 17.30 11.51 12.37
N VAL A 200 17.92 10.94 13.40
CA VAL A 200 19.35 10.60 13.42
C VAL A 200 19.59 9.36 12.57
N TRP A 201 18.84 8.29 12.82
CA TRP A 201 18.99 7.01 12.15
C TRP A 201 18.78 7.08 10.65
N GLY A 202 17.75 7.80 10.19
CA GLY A 202 17.50 7.97 8.76
C GLY A 202 18.60 8.72 8.02
N ARG A 203 19.40 9.54 8.72
CA ARG A 203 20.60 10.21 8.17
C ARG A 203 21.86 9.37 8.31
N LEU A 204 21.89 8.42 9.25
CA LEU A 204 23.03 7.54 9.47
C LEU A 204 23.02 6.34 8.51
N HIS A 205 21.85 5.77 8.23
CA HIS A 205 21.69 4.57 7.40
C HIS A 205 20.82 4.84 6.18
N GLU A 206 21.32 4.56 4.97
CA GLU A 206 20.66 4.93 3.71
C GLU A 206 19.25 4.33 3.60
N PHE A 207 19.07 3.09 4.04
CA PHE A 207 17.81 2.34 3.97
C PHE A 207 17.25 1.96 5.34
N GLY A 208 17.72 2.63 6.41
CA GLY A 208 17.43 2.27 7.80
C GLY A 208 15.95 2.31 8.14
N ASP A 209 15.51 1.48 9.10
CA ASP A 209 14.12 1.38 9.54
C ASP A 209 14.01 1.08 11.04
N MET A 210 12.83 1.30 11.62
CA MET A 210 12.54 1.07 13.02
C MET A 210 11.16 0.43 13.23
N ALA A 211 11.14 -0.72 13.90
CA ALA A 211 9.90 -1.34 14.37
C ALA A 211 9.76 -1.15 15.89
N TRP A 212 8.83 -0.29 16.31
CA TRP A 212 8.52 -0.08 17.73
C TRP A 212 7.67 -1.22 18.30
N LEU A 213 8.11 -1.77 19.42
CA LEU A 213 7.46 -2.85 20.18
C LEU A 213 6.97 -2.28 21.53
N PRO A 214 5.88 -1.48 21.55
CA PRO A 214 5.46 -0.71 22.74
C PRO A 214 5.11 -1.58 23.96
N GLN A 215 4.63 -2.81 23.74
CA GLN A 215 4.36 -3.79 24.80
C GLN A 215 5.65 -4.17 25.54
N GLN A 216 6.78 -4.21 24.82
CA GLN A 216 8.08 -4.66 25.33
C GLN A 216 8.98 -3.51 25.80
N ARG A 217 8.58 -2.26 25.53
CA ARG A 217 9.43 -1.05 25.69
C ARG A 217 10.71 -1.09 24.86
N LYS A 218 10.67 -1.78 23.71
CA LYS A 218 11.81 -1.90 22.80
C LYS A 218 11.52 -1.30 21.44
N VAL A 219 12.57 -0.91 20.73
CA VAL A 219 12.56 -0.61 19.30
C VAL A 219 13.61 -1.50 18.64
N LEU A 220 13.19 -2.20 17.60
CA LEU A 220 14.08 -2.93 16.71
C LEU A 220 14.53 -1.96 15.61
N TYR A 221 15.80 -1.57 15.66
CA TYR A 221 16.45 -0.76 14.63
C TYR A 221 17.05 -1.68 13.56
N ARG A 222 16.93 -1.29 12.29
CA ARG A 222 17.64 -1.93 11.17
C ARG A 222 18.70 -0.97 10.64
N GLU A 223 19.97 -1.31 10.85
CA GLU A 223 21.11 -0.73 10.12
C GLU A 223 21.06 -1.32 8.71
N ASP A 224 21.11 -0.49 7.69
CA ASP A 224 20.82 -0.92 6.32
C ASP A 224 21.50 0.03 5.32
N ASP A 225 22.70 -0.35 4.93
CA ASP A 225 23.68 0.53 4.29
C ASP A 225 24.09 -0.02 2.93
N ARG A 226 24.24 0.87 1.93
CA ARG A 226 24.81 0.52 0.64
C ARG A 226 26.26 0.07 0.79
N VAL A 227 26.61 -1.02 0.12
CA VAL A 227 27.97 -1.54 0.01
C VAL A 227 28.26 -1.97 -1.43
N ASP A 228 29.55 -2.06 -1.78
CA ASP A 228 29.97 -2.42 -3.13
C ASP A 228 29.58 -3.87 -3.50
N VAL A 229 29.41 -4.14 -4.80
CA VAL A 229 29.05 -5.47 -5.31
C VAL A 229 30.10 -6.54 -5.01
N SER A 230 31.37 -6.16 -4.88
CA SER A 230 32.49 -7.04 -4.46
C SER A 230 32.43 -7.46 -2.99
N SER A 231 31.56 -6.86 -2.18
CA SER A 231 31.44 -7.20 -0.76
C SER A 231 31.03 -8.66 -0.57
N PRO A 232 31.64 -9.40 0.37
CA PRO A 232 31.40 -10.84 0.53
C PRO A 232 30.04 -11.16 1.16
N GLY A 233 29.44 -12.25 0.68
CA GLY A 233 28.14 -12.77 1.11
C GLY A 233 27.06 -12.70 0.02
N ASP A 234 26.17 -13.70 0.03
CA ASP A 234 24.94 -13.75 -0.77
C ASP A 234 23.71 -13.71 0.16
N GLY A 235 23.49 -12.55 0.78
CA GLY A 235 22.35 -12.36 1.67
C GLY A 235 21.04 -12.17 0.90
N LEU A 236 20.03 -12.98 1.23
CA LEU A 236 18.72 -12.98 0.58
C LEU A 236 17.63 -12.59 1.56
N TRP A 237 16.62 -11.85 1.09
CA TRP A 237 15.44 -11.53 1.89
C TRP A 237 14.23 -12.35 1.48
N ASP A 238 14.09 -13.52 2.12
CA ASP A 238 13.06 -14.51 1.90
C ASP A 238 11.94 -14.43 2.96
N SER A 239 11.28 -13.27 3.05
CA SER A 239 10.26 -13.04 4.08
C SER A 239 8.95 -13.80 3.82
N LEU A 240 8.44 -14.45 4.87
CA LEU A 240 7.10 -15.06 4.85
C LEU A 240 5.96 -14.05 4.93
N LEU A 241 6.21 -12.83 5.43
CA LEU A 241 5.18 -11.81 5.71
C LEU A 241 4.42 -11.30 4.48
N GLY A 242 5.00 -11.45 3.27
CA GLY A 242 4.38 -11.09 2.00
C GLY A 242 3.83 -12.27 1.19
N ARG A 243 3.79 -13.49 1.74
CA ARG A 243 3.28 -14.68 1.04
C ARG A 243 1.76 -14.80 1.19
N SER A 244 1.12 -15.48 0.23
CA SER A 244 -0.34 -15.72 0.28
C SER A 244 -0.69 -16.66 1.43
N ILE A 245 -1.49 -16.19 2.38
CA ILE A 245 -2.00 -16.99 3.49
C ILE A 245 -3.43 -17.45 3.15
N PRO A 246 -3.75 -18.76 3.20
CA PRO A 246 -5.09 -19.27 2.96
C PRO A 246 -6.17 -18.55 3.79
N THR A 247 -7.26 -18.12 3.15
CA THR A 247 -8.33 -17.31 3.77
C THR A 247 -8.88 -17.92 5.07
N ARG A 248 -8.96 -19.26 5.16
CA ARG A 248 -9.39 -19.96 6.37
C ARG A 248 -8.45 -19.72 7.56
N LEU A 249 -7.13 -19.71 7.33
CA LEU A 249 -6.14 -19.43 8.39
C LEU A 249 -6.22 -17.98 8.85
N LEU A 250 -6.41 -17.03 7.94
CA LEU A 250 -6.63 -15.62 8.27
C LEU A 250 -7.89 -15.41 9.14
N ILE A 251 -9.00 -16.07 8.78
CA ILE A 251 -10.25 -16.02 9.56
C ILE A 251 -10.04 -16.64 10.95
N ASN A 252 -9.43 -17.83 11.02
CA ASN A 252 -9.21 -18.52 12.28
C ASN A 252 -8.26 -17.74 13.22
N GLY A 253 -7.18 -17.19 12.68
CA GLY A 253 -6.24 -16.33 13.41
C GLY A 253 -6.90 -15.06 13.92
N ARG A 254 -7.74 -14.41 13.09
CA ARG A 254 -8.52 -13.23 13.51
C ARG A 254 -9.49 -13.56 14.64
N ALA A 255 -10.21 -14.68 14.54
CA ALA A 255 -11.14 -15.11 15.58
C ALA A 255 -10.42 -15.52 16.88
N ALA A 256 -9.19 -16.02 16.80
CA ALA A 256 -8.35 -16.29 17.97
C ALA A 256 -7.85 -15.00 18.63
N GLU A 257 -7.42 -14.00 17.83
CA GLU A 257 -7.07 -12.66 18.32
C GLU A 257 -8.26 -11.96 19.01
N GLU A 258 -9.46 -12.10 18.46
CA GLU A 258 -10.69 -11.55 19.04
C GLU A 258 -11.07 -12.25 20.35
N ARG A 259 -11.05 -13.59 20.41
CA ARG A 259 -11.26 -14.33 21.66
C ARG A 259 -10.23 -13.99 22.73
N LEU A 260 -8.97 -13.77 22.37
CA LEU A 260 -7.92 -13.33 23.30
C LEU A 260 -8.20 -11.90 23.81
N GLN A 261 -8.71 -11.00 22.96
CA GLN A 261 -9.07 -9.63 23.36
C GLN A 261 -10.34 -9.57 24.22
N GLU A 262 -11.28 -10.50 24.04
CA GLU A 262 -12.56 -10.54 24.77
C GLU A 262 -12.48 -11.34 26.09
N GLY A 263 -11.71 -12.43 26.11
CA GLY A 263 -11.58 -13.32 27.28
C GLY A 263 -10.45 -12.94 28.26
N SER A 264 -9.50 -12.08 27.87
CA SER A 264 -8.39 -11.70 28.74
C SER A 264 -8.81 -10.60 29.73
N THR A 265 -9.18 -11.00 30.95
CA THR A 265 -9.54 -10.09 32.06
C THR A 265 -8.34 -9.35 32.66
N ASN A 266 -7.12 -9.84 32.41
CA ASN A 266 -5.85 -9.15 32.72
C ASN A 266 -5.01 -8.97 31.44
N ASP A 267 -3.98 -8.11 31.50
CA ASP A 267 -3.14 -7.82 30.33
C ASP A 267 -2.09 -8.92 30.05
N THR A 268 -1.93 -9.92 30.94
CA THR A 268 -0.83 -10.90 30.91
C THR A 268 -0.85 -11.77 29.64
N ALA A 269 -2.01 -12.29 29.23
CA ALA A 269 -2.10 -13.14 28.05
C ALA A 269 -1.87 -12.37 26.74
N LEU A 270 -2.34 -11.12 26.67
CA LEU A 270 -2.07 -10.19 25.57
C LEU A 270 -0.57 -9.84 25.49
N CYS A 271 0.07 -9.64 26.64
CA CYS A 271 1.51 -9.41 26.76
C CYS A 271 2.35 -10.62 26.32
N ALA A 272 1.95 -11.84 26.72
CA ALA A 272 2.62 -13.07 26.28
C ALA A 272 2.50 -13.26 24.75
N ALA A 273 1.31 -13.07 24.18
CA ALA A 273 1.10 -13.17 22.74
C ALA A 273 1.93 -12.13 21.95
N GLY A 274 2.02 -10.89 22.45
CA GLY A 274 2.83 -9.83 21.83
C GLY A 274 4.35 -10.07 21.90
N ARG A 275 4.84 -10.80 22.92
CA ARG A 275 6.24 -11.27 22.97
C ARG A 275 6.48 -12.38 21.96
N LEU A 276 5.67 -13.44 22.02
CA LEU A 276 5.76 -14.59 21.11
C LEU A 276 5.77 -14.20 19.62
N GLN A 277 5.02 -13.15 19.24
CA GLN A 277 5.04 -12.64 17.87
C GLN A 277 6.40 -12.04 17.47
N ALA A 278 7.03 -11.24 18.33
CA ALA A 278 8.35 -10.66 18.06
C ALA A 278 9.44 -11.73 18.07
N ASP A 279 9.46 -12.60 19.10
CA ASP A 279 10.41 -13.70 19.24
C ASP A 279 10.35 -14.67 18.05
N SER A 280 9.17 -14.81 17.43
CA SER A 280 8.96 -15.64 16.24
C SER A 280 9.56 -15.00 14.98
N LEU A 281 9.45 -13.68 14.83
CA LEU A 281 10.07 -12.94 13.72
C LEU A 281 11.59 -12.89 13.85
N GLU A 282 12.11 -12.69 15.07
CA GLU A 282 13.55 -12.69 15.37
C GLU A 282 14.19 -14.06 15.10
N ARG A 283 13.56 -15.17 15.54
CA ARG A 283 14.03 -16.54 15.21
C ARG A 283 13.96 -16.90 13.73
N GLN A 284 13.14 -16.19 12.95
CA GLN A 284 13.10 -16.27 11.49
C GLN A 284 14.00 -15.22 10.81
N ALA A 285 14.81 -14.50 11.60
CA ALA A 285 15.69 -13.42 11.16
C ALA A 285 14.98 -12.36 10.29
N TYR A 286 13.69 -12.11 10.53
CA TYR A 286 12.82 -11.25 9.73
C TYR A 286 12.74 -11.63 8.23
N GLY A 287 13.11 -12.87 7.89
CA GLY A 287 13.23 -13.40 6.53
C GLY A 287 14.63 -13.29 5.92
N PHE A 288 15.61 -12.70 6.60
CA PHE A 288 16.97 -12.58 6.07
C PHE A 288 17.75 -13.89 6.20
N LYS A 289 18.46 -14.23 5.12
CA LYS A 289 19.40 -15.34 5.01
C LYS A 289 20.73 -14.80 4.51
N ASN A 290 21.82 -15.53 4.70
CA ASN A 290 23.13 -15.28 4.12
C ASN A 290 23.80 -16.61 3.82
N ASP A 291 24.24 -16.81 2.57
CA ASP A 291 24.88 -18.05 2.11
C ASP A 291 24.01 -19.29 2.38
N GLY A 292 22.69 -19.14 2.21
CA GLY A 292 21.68 -20.18 2.49
C GLY A 292 21.29 -20.36 3.97
N LEU A 293 22.07 -19.85 4.91
CA LEU A 293 21.81 -19.93 6.36
C LEU A 293 20.92 -18.78 6.85
N ASN A 294 20.15 -18.99 7.92
CA ASN A 294 19.37 -17.90 8.55
C ASN A 294 20.32 -16.86 9.17
N PHE A 295 19.98 -15.57 9.03
CA PHE A 295 20.78 -14.47 9.54
C PHE A 295 20.75 -14.41 11.08
N THR A 296 21.92 -14.31 11.73
CA THR A 296 22.08 -14.41 13.20
C THR A 296 22.37 -13.09 13.91
N GLY A 297 22.13 -11.94 13.28
CA GLY A 297 22.30 -10.62 13.90
C GLY A 297 23.66 -9.95 13.70
N ALA A 298 24.67 -10.66 13.19
CA ALA A 298 25.99 -10.09 12.90
C ALA A 298 26.04 -9.38 11.53
N ARG A 299 26.75 -8.24 11.44
CA ARG A 299 26.95 -7.43 10.23
C ARG A 299 27.41 -8.27 9.03
N ARG A 300 26.56 -8.44 8.02
CA ARG A 300 26.83 -9.17 6.76
C ARG A 300 26.08 -8.57 5.56
N THR A 301 26.52 -8.85 4.34
CA THR A 301 26.04 -8.18 3.13
C THR A 301 24.98 -8.98 2.37
N ALA A 302 23.90 -8.31 1.99
CA ALA A 302 22.79 -8.84 1.20
C ALA A 302 22.89 -8.42 -0.26
N SER A 303 22.56 -9.37 -1.13
CA SER A 303 22.47 -9.21 -2.57
C SER A 303 21.05 -8.80 -2.99
N THR A 304 20.95 -8.26 -4.19
CA THR A 304 19.65 -8.05 -4.86
C THR A 304 19.15 -9.42 -5.33
N PRO A 305 17.92 -9.87 -5.01
CA PRO A 305 17.60 -11.29 -5.05
C PRO A 305 17.34 -11.83 -6.46
N ALA A 306 17.97 -12.97 -6.76
CA ALA A 306 17.47 -13.93 -7.74
C ALA A 306 16.37 -14.81 -7.10
N ALA A 307 15.36 -15.21 -7.87
CA ALA A 307 14.22 -15.96 -7.34
C ALA A 307 14.46 -17.49 -7.38
N PRO A 308 14.11 -18.25 -6.32
CA PRO A 308 14.14 -19.71 -6.38
C PRO A 308 12.96 -20.28 -7.19
N GLY A 309 13.20 -21.39 -7.89
CA GLY A 309 12.32 -21.94 -8.92
C GLY A 309 10.91 -22.34 -8.46
N THR A 310 9.95 -22.23 -9.38
CA THR A 310 8.52 -22.54 -9.14
C THR A 310 8.12 -23.93 -9.63
N ARG A 311 7.24 -24.60 -8.87
CA ARG A 311 6.48 -25.78 -9.32
C ARG A 311 4.99 -25.50 -9.10
N ALA A 312 4.14 -25.82 -10.09
CA ALA A 312 2.75 -25.38 -10.15
C ALA A 312 1.74 -26.54 -10.12
N SER A 313 0.55 -26.32 -9.55
CA SER A 313 -0.64 -27.17 -9.81
C SER A 313 -1.96 -26.60 -9.24
N GLY A 314 -2.98 -26.48 -10.10
CA GLY A 314 -4.37 -26.94 -9.83
C GLY A 314 -5.33 -26.15 -8.91
N ALA A 315 -6.54 -25.86 -9.42
CA ALA A 315 -7.75 -25.46 -8.66
C ALA A 315 -8.84 -26.57 -8.82
N PRO A 316 -10.01 -26.57 -8.12
CA PRO A 316 -11.06 -25.53 -8.21
C PRO A 316 -11.83 -25.20 -6.90
N SER A 317 -12.91 -24.40 -7.03
CA SER A 317 -13.74 -23.79 -5.96
C SER A 317 -15.05 -24.57 -5.67
N PRO A 318 -15.78 -24.25 -4.57
CA PRO A 318 -17.09 -23.60 -4.78
C PRO A 318 -17.43 -22.42 -3.81
N ARG A 319 -18.67 -21.90 -3.91
CA ARG A 319 -19.13 -20.51 -3.65
C ARG A 319 -19.82 -20.24 -2.29
N THR A 320 -19.53 -19.06 -1.69
CA THR A 320 -20.42 -18.03 -1.02
C THR A 320 -21.49 -18.41 0.04
N PRO A 321 -22.07 -17.42 0.79
CA PRO A 321 -21.50 -16.19 1.41
C PRO A 321 -22.01 -15.92 2.86
N THR A 322 -21.41 -14.97 3.58
CA THR A 322 -22.11 -14.15 4.59
C THR A 322 -21.47 -12.77 4.75
N SER A 323 -22.29 -11.76 5.05
CA SER A 323 -21.86 -10.38 5.31
C SER A 323 -21.74 -10.12 6.81
N ALA A 324 -20.70 -9.40 7.24
CA ALA A 324 -20.57 -8.88 8.60
C ALA A 324 -20.56 -7.34 8.61
N SER A 325 -21.38 -6.74 9.48
CA SER A 325 -21.45 -5.30 9.73
C SER A 325 -20.28 -4.85 10.61
N ARG A 326 -19.95 -3.55 10.57
CA ARG A 326 -18.73 -2.99 11.18
C ARG A 326 -19.07 -2.26 12.48
N SER A 327 -18.68 -2.80 13.62
CA SER A 327 -18.81 -2.13 14.92
C SER A 327 -17.85 -0.93 15.04
N PRO A 328 -18.25 0.21 15.64
CA PRO A 328 -17.38 1.35 15.85
C PRO A 328 -16.34 1.05 16.94
N ARG A 329 -15.08 0.87 16.54
CA ARG A 329 -13.96 0.62 17.47
C ARG A 329 -13.85 1.76 18.50
N ARG A 330 -13.98 1.43 19.78
CA ARG A 330 -13.49 2.27 20.89
C ARG A 330 -12.02 2.60 20.65
N ARG A 331 -11.59 3.83 21.00
CA ARG A 331 -10.16 4.23 20.90
C ARG A 331 -9.32 3.24 21.72
N ARG A 332 -8.38 2.56 21.07
CA ARG A 332 -7.45 1.63 21.73
C ARG A 332 -6.30 2.42 22.35
N SER A 333 -6.11 2.31 23.66
CA SER A 333 -4.88 2.74 24.32
C SER A 333 -3.79 1.67 24.14
N TRP A 334 -2.55 2.10 23.95
CA TRP A 334 -1.40 1.21 23.97
C TRP A 334 -1.12 0.81 25.42
N ARG A 335 -1.20 -0.48 25.73
CA ARG A 335 -0.91 -1.02 27.06
C ARG A 335 0.54 -1.47 27.10
N ARG A 336 1.32 -0.92 28.05
CA ARG A 336 2.70 -1.34 28.33
C ARG A 336 2.65 -2.55 29.26
N CYS A 337 3.42 -3.60 28.95
CA CYS A 337 3.52 -4.76 29.83
C CYS A 337 4.52 -4.46 30.94
N SER A 338 4.05 -4.44 32.19
CA SER A 338 4.96 -4.43 33.34
C SER A 338 5.79 -5.72 33.35
N GLY A 339 7.08 -5.61 33.64
CA GLY A 339 7.91 -6.77 33.92
C GLY A 339 7.41 -7.46 35.18
N SER A 340 7.40 -8.80 35.18
CA SER A 340 7.16 -9.62 36.36
C SER A 340 8.39 -9.60 37.28
N GLY A 341 8.72 -8.42 37.81
CA GLY A 341 9.68 -8.26 38.88
C GLY A 341 8.99 -8.54 40.21
N THR A 342 9.37 -9.63 40.88
CA THR A 342 8.97 -9.95 42.25
C THR A 342 9.62 -8.96 43.23
N SER A 343 9.07 -7.74 43.32
CA SER A 343 9.38 -6.83 44.42
C SER A 343 8.66 -7.31 45.67
N ALA A 344 9.36 -8.06 46.51
CA ALA A 344 8.94 -8.34 47.88
C ALA A 344 8.80 -7.01 48.63
N ARG A 345 7.56 -6.55 48.80
CA ARG A 345 7.26 -5.27 49.42
C ARG A 345 7.09 -5.45 50.92
N THR A 346 8.19 -5.33 51.67
CA THR A 346 8.15 -5.21 53.13
C THR A 346 7.28 -4.02 53.52
N ARG A 347 6.34 -4.24 54.45
CA ARG A 347 5.47 -3.17 54.97
C ARG A 347 6.21 -2.42 56.07
N SER A 348 6.40 -1.12 55.89
CA SER A 348 6.52 -0.15 56.99
C SER A 348 5.30 0.78 56.92
N ALA A 349 4.72 1.08 58.08
CA ALA A 349 3.45 1.82 58.19
C ALA A 349 3.66 3.34 58.09
N PRO A 350 2.71 4.11 57.53
CA PRO A 350 2.75 5.56 57.54
C PRO A 350 2.15 6.14 58.83
N ALA A 351 2.76 7.21 59.34
CA ALA A 351 2.18 8.07 60.39
C ALA A 351 1.12 9.04 59.80
N SER A 352 0.49 9.80 60.69
CA SER A 352 -0.80 10.48 60.50
C SER A 352 -0.84 11.72 59.58
N THR A 353 -2.03 11.93 59.03
CA THR A 353 -2.72 13.11 58.45
C THR A 353 -2.44 14.47 59.14
N PRO A 354 -2.71 15.66 58.51
CA PRO A 354 -3.97 15.97 57.78
C PRO A 354 -3.96 16.86 56.50
N GLY A 355 -4.80 16.45 55.54
CA GLY A 355 -5.94 17.23 55.01
C GLY A 355 -5.75 18.50 54.16
N SER A 356 -6.11 18.43 52.86
CA SER A 356 -6.87 19.49 52.17
C SER A 356 -7.58 18.99 50.89
N ALA A 357 -8.75 19.56 50.61
CA ALA A 357 -9.79 19.17 49.64
C ALA A 357 -9.42 18.89 48.16
N CYS A 358 -10.31 18.12 47.51
CA CYS A 358 -10.37 17.95 46.05
C CYS A 358 -10.79 19.25 45.32
N SER A 359 -10.41 19.39 44.05
CA SER A 359 -11.18 20.17 43.07
C SER A 359 -10.99 19.60 41.65
N SER A 360 -12.10 19.46 40.93
CA SER A 360 -12.16 18.93 39.56
C SER A 360 -12.08 20.05 38.53
N ALA A 361 -11.25 19.89 37.49
CA ALA A 361 -11.13 20.86 36.41
C ALA A 361 -11.13 20.18 35.03
N THR A 362 -12.28 20.19 34.36
CA THR A 362 -12.37 19.96 32.91
C THR A 362 -11.79 21.15 32.15
N SER A 363 -10.75 20.96 31.34
CA SER A 363 -10.25 21.98 30.42
C SER A 363 -10.64 21.71 28.97
N ARG A 364 -11.35 22.66 28.35
CA ARG A 364 -11.51 22.75 26.89
C ARG A 364 -10.35 23.56 26.31
N ARG A 365 -9.78 23.13 25.19
CA ARG A 365 -8.76 23.90 24.45
C ARG A 365 -9.42 24.93 23.50
N PRO A 366 -8.87 26.15 23.36
CA PRO A 366 -9.19 27.07 22.27
C PRO A 366 -8.42 26.72 20.98
N PRO A 367 -8.81 27.25 19.81
CA PRO A 367 -8.15 26.97 18.53
C PRO A 367 -6.89 27.84 18.30
N LEU A 368 -5.94 27.31 17.52
CA LEU A 368 -4.72 28.00 17.10
C LEU A 368 -4.96 28.80 15.80
N THR A 369 -4.56 30.07 15.78
CA THR A 369 -4.42 30.89 14.58
C THR A 369 -3.01 30.74 14.00
N TRP A 370 -2.90 30.75 12.67
CA TRP A 370 -1.61 30.80 11.97
C TRP A 370 -1.28 32.26 11.61
N ALA A 371 -0.05 32.68 11.89
CA ALA A 371 0.49 33.97 11.48
C ALA A 371 1.60 33.75 10.45
N SER A 372 1.55 34.48 9.33
CA SER A 372 2.62 34.50 8.32
C SER A 372 3.66 35.60 8.65
N PRO A 373 4.95 35.37 8.40
CA PRO A 373 5.99 36.39 8.60
C PRO A 373 5.92 37.49 7.53
N ARG A 374 6.23 38.73 7.93
CA ARG A 374 6.45 39.87 7.02
C ARG A 374 7.94 40.05 6.76
N THR A 375 8.31 40.42 5.54
CA THR A 375 9.59 41.05 5.20
C THR A 375 9.47 42.58 5.21
N PRO A 376 10.59 43.33 5.31
CA PRO A 376 10.55 44.79 5.48
C PRO A 376 10.37 45.54 4.15
N SER A 377 9.79 46.74 4.25
CA SER A 377 9.57 47.67 3.14
C SER A 377 10.67 48.73 3.03
N THR A 378 11.00 49.13 1.80
CA THR A 378 11.54 50.46 1.48
C THR A 378 10.56 51.21 0.57
N SER A 379 10.51 52.53 0.69
CA SER A 379 9.40 53.37 0.21
C SER A 379 9.87 54.49 -0.73
N THR A 380 9.09 54.80 -1.78
CA THR A 380 9.04 56.17 -2.35
C THR A 380 7.77 56.43 -3.19
N SER A 381 7.13 57.58 -2.91
CA SER A 381 6.33 58.47 -3.78
C SER A 381 5.12 57.99 -4.63
N SER A 382 3.99 58.66 -4.39
CA SER A 382 2.70 58.72 -5.14
C SER A 382 2.73 59.78 -6.29
N PRO A 383 1.61 60.22 -6.94
CA PRO A 383 0.20 59.78 -6.95
C PRO A 383 -0.51 59.76 -8.36
N THR A 384 -1.85 59.68 -8.36
CA THR A 384 -2.88 59.78 -9.45
C THR A 384 -3.37 58.45 -10.05
N GLY A 385 -4.68 58.20 -10.27
CA GLY A 385 -5.90 58.92 -9.86
C GLY A 385 -7.20 58.18 -10.26
N ALA A 386 -8.36 58.64 -9.76
CA ALA A 386 -9.74 58.25 -10.11
C ALA A 386 -10.28 56.84 -9.68
N ALA A 387 -11.62 56.74 -9.59
CA ALA A 387 -12.42 55.68 -8.93
C ALA A 387 -13.77 55.49 -9.69
N PRO A 388 -14.86 54.91 -9.11
CA PRO A 388 -15.06 53.58 -8.50
C PRO A 388 -16.22 52.78 -9.15
N THR A 389 -16.35 51.47 -8.88
CA THR A 389 -17.67 50.80 -8.73
C THR A 389 -17.57 49.47 -7.98
N ALA A 390 -18.65 49.03 -7.33
CA ALA A 390 -18.67 47.89 -6.40
C ALA A 390 -19.46 46.69 -6.92
N CYS A 391 -19.11 45.47 -6.49
CA CYS A 391 -20.10 44.39 -6.32
C CYS A 391 -19.68 43.33 -5.28
N ARG A 392 -20.68 42.62 -4.71
CA ARG A 392 -20.56 41.78 -3.51
C ARG A 392 -20.09 40.35 -3.79
N ALA A 393 -19.35 39.75 -2.83
CA ALA A 393 -19.19 38.30 -2.71
C ALA A 393 -20.22 37.70 -1.73
N ARG A 394 -20.75 36.49 -2.03
CA ARG A 394 -21.65 35.71 -1.17
C ARG A 394 -20.92 34.56 -0.49
N THR A 395 -21.22 34.31 0.78
CA THR A 395 -20.88 33.08 1.52
C THR A 395 -22.13 32.21 1.75
N PRO A 396 -22.04 30.87 1.64
CA PRO A 396 -23.12 29.98 2.06
C PRO A 396 -22.79 29.23 3.38
N THR A 397 -23.70 29.33 4.34
CA THR A 397 -23.74 28.53 5.58
C THR A 397 -24.67 27.33 5.41
N TRP A 398 -24.32 26.15 5.95
CA TRP A 398 -25.28 25.05 6.16
C TRP A 398 -24.97 24.23 7.44
N TRP A 399 -26.01 23.57 7.95
CA TRP A 399 -26.21 23.24 9.36
C TRP A 399 -25.84 21.80 9.79
N THR A 400 -25.60 21.65 11.09
CA THR A 400 -25.68 20.37 11.83
C THR A 400 -27.11 20.04 12.25
N ARG A 401 -27.52 18.75 12.24
CA ARG A 401 -28.61 18.27 13.11
C ARG A 401 -28.46 16.81 13.54
N SER A 402 -29.00 16.49 14.71
CA SER A 402 -28.87 15.22 15.42
C SER A 402 -30.12 14.33 15.35
N SER A 403 -29.88 13.03 15.47
CA SER A 403 -30.75 11.93 15.96
C SER A 403 -32.23 12.21 16.30
N ARG A 404 -33.12 11.33 15.79
CA ARG A 404 -34.05 10.53 16.64
C ARG A 404 -34.60 9.31 15.89
N SER A 405 -35.02 8.30 16.64
CA SER A 405 -35.53 6.99 16.21
C SER A 405 -37.06 6.92 16.26
N ARG A 406 -37.66 6.02 15.45
CA ARG A 406 -38.94 5.33 15.73
C ARG A 406 -39.11 4.09 14.84
N CYS A 407 -40.06 3.22 15.21
CA CYS A 407 -40.10 1.80 14.85
C CYS A 407 -41.22 1.44 13.85
N THR A 408 -41.02 0.29 13.17
CA THR A 408 -42.01 -0.75 12.80
C THR A 408 -43.45 -0.37 12.36
N SER A 409 -43.86 -0.89 11.19
CA SER A 409 -44.91 -1.93 11.11
C SER A 409 -44.94 -2.66 9.76
N THR A 410 -45.47 -3.88 9.78
CA THR A 410 -45.62 -4.86 8.68
C THR A 410 -46.99 -4.75 7.99
N ALA A 411 -47.08 -5.10 6.69
CA ALA A 411 -48.25 -5.75 6.08
C ALA A 411 -47.92 -6.34 4.70
N ALA A 412 -48.65 -7.37 4.25
CA ALA A 412 -48.44 -8.05 2.96
C ALA A 412 -49.74 -8.60 2.35
N SER A 413 -49.85 -8.57 1.00
CA SER A 413 -50.77 -9.34 0.14
C SER A 413 -50.26 -9.23 -1.32
N ARG A 414 -50.10 -10.30 -2.12
CA ARG A 414 -51.11 -11.11 -2.87
C ARG A 414 -51.99 -10.25 -3.81
N THR A 415 -52.18 -10.51 -5.10
CA THR A 415 -52.01 -11.69 -6.02
C THR A 415 -51.28 -11.30 -7.33
N GLY A 416 -51.06 -12.14 -8.38
CA GLY A 416 -51.08 -13.61 -8.53
C GLY A 416 -51.66 -14.17 -9.86
N GLY A 417 -50.83 -14.74 -10.75
CA GLY A 417 -51.23 -15.48 -11.98
C GLY A 417 -50.04 -15.65 -12.98
N ARG A 418 -49.59 -16.86 -13.35
CA ARG A 418 -50.01 -17.72 -14.51
C ARG A 418 -49.81 -17.04 -15.88
N THR A 419 -49.20 -17.62 -16.93
CA THR A 419 -48.78 -19.00 -17.34
C THR A 419 -47.59 -18.86 -18.34
N ALA A 420 -46.48 -19.61 -18.25
CA ALA A 420 -46.23 -20.99 -18.73
C ALA A 420 -46.36 -21.23 -20.26
N THR A 421 -45.22 -21.33 -20.98
CA THR A 421 -44.88 -22.42 -21.93
C THR A 421 -43.44 -22.34 -22.47
N SER A 422 -42.80 -23.51 -22.57
CA SER A 422 -41.66 -23.85 -23.45
C SER A 422 -42.02 -25.23 -24.07
N PRO A 423 -41.40 -25.69 -25.19
CA PRO A 423 -40.18 -26.50 -25.03
C PRO A 423 -39.20 -26.55 -26.25
N SER A 424 -38.03 -27.16 -25.99
CA SER A 424 -37.15 -27.88 -26.96
C SER A 424 -36.51 -27.07 -28.12
N THR A 425 -35.41 -27.49 -28.78
CA THR A 425 -34.66 -28.76 -28.77
C THR A 425 -33.18 -28.49 -29.11
N ALA A 426 -32.26 -29.37 -28.68
CA ALA A 426 -30.90 -29.45 -29.24
C ALA A 426 -30.80 -30.65 -30.22
N PRO A 427 -29.76 -30.71 -31.07
CA PRO A 427 -28.92 -31.91 -31.03
C PRO A 427 -27.41 -31.66 -31.19
N SER A 428 -26.65 -32.74 -30.99
CA SER A 428 -25.18 -32.82 -30.84
C SER A 428 -24.43 -33.25 -32.11
N ARG A 429 -23.13 -32.88 -32.21
CA ARG A 429 -21.95 -33.63 -32.74
C ARG A 429 -20.84 -32.63 -33.16
N SER A 430 -19.55 -32.95 -33.32
CA SER A 430 -18.63 -33.86 -32.62
C SER A 430 -17.19 -33.60 -33.11
N THR A 431 -16.18 -33.78 -32.23
CA THR A 431 -14.77 -34.12 -32.57
C THR A 431 -13.98 -33.33 -33.63
N ARG A 432 -12.87 -32.70 -33.20
CA ARG A 432 -11.52 -33.07 -33.68
C ARG A 432 -10.44 -32.72 -32.64
N LYS A 433 -9.55 -33.67 -32.35
CA LYS A 433 -8.30 -33.45 -31.58
C LYS A 433 -7.26 -32.77 -32.46
N LEU A 434 -6.35 -31.99 -31.86
CA LEU A 434 -4.93 -32.00 -32.22
C LEU A 434 -4.10 -31.64 -30.97
N MET A 435 -2.93 -32.26 -30.86
CA MET A 435 -2.05 -32.27 -29.71
C MET A 435 -0.67 -31.73 -30.12
N ASN A 436 0.19 -31.50 -29.12
CA ASN A 436 1.63 -31.24 -29.23
C ASN A 436 2.08 -29.85 -29.75
N SER A 437 3.22 -29.32 -29.30
CA SER A 437 4.03 -29.59 -28.09
C SER A 437 5.12 -28.52 -27.90
N SER A 438 5.69 -28.46 -26.69
CA SER A 438 7.12 -28.17 -26.36
C SER A 438 7.84 -26.97 -27.03
N GLY A 439 8.50 -26.10 -26.26
CA GLY A 439 8.74 -26.15 -24.80
C GLY A 439 9.43 -24.90 -24.27
#